data_AF-A0AAW6TZR9-F1
#
_entry.id   AF-A0AAW6TZR9-F1
#
_cell.length_a   1.000
_cell.length_b   1.000
_cell.length_c   1.000
_cell.angle_alpha   90.00
_cell.angle_beta   90.00
_cell.angle_gamma   90.00
#
_symmetry.space_group_name_H-M   'P 1'
#
loop_
_entity.id
_entity.type
_entity.pdbx_description
1 polymer ?
#
loop_
_entity_poly.entity_id
_entity_poly.type
_entity_poly.pdbx_seq_one_letter_code
_entity_poly.pdbx_strand_id
1 'polypeptide(L)'
;MKFRIRNPDTRDLTKHERAYCEHLRQFRKNCNTDLWKFFVWDFFHDGPIKSIKMCADLKTVLVRLDCPNVKRLKSKGDYEYVDVGFTCTFEDVRIFTVRSEAPDRSSDVRENPAVFLDAEINSSPALDGFDPQDDNDPESHASLLMRLLAGDSTIWMELVFSQLNVIADEPTAFALMESDPRFEVPTYPSEKDEQAD
;
A
#
# COMPACT_ATOMS: atom_id res chain seq x y z
N MET A 1 -18.04 -4.13 -1.30
CA MET A 1 -17.88 -3.72 0.12
C MET A 1 -17.12 -2.40 0.12
N LYS A 2 -17.23 -1.56 1.17
CA LYS A 2 -16.41 -0.35 1.33
C LYS A 2 -15.68 -0.48 2.65
N PHE A 3 -14.51 -1.11 2.66
CA PHE A 3 -13.65 -1.08 3.84
C PHE A 3 -12.98 0.30 3.91
N ARG A 4 -13.08 0.96 5.06
CA ARG A 4 -12.52 2.30 5.27
C ARG A 4 -11.18 2.14 6.00
N ILE A 5 -10.20 2.88 5.48
CA ILE A 5 -8.87 3.20 6.01
C ILE A 5 -8.97 3.64 7.49
N ARG A 6 -8.02 3.20 8.34
CA ARG A 6 -8.13 3.34 9.81
C ARG A 6 -7.71 4.73 10.30
N ASN A 7 -8.06 4.99 11.57
CA ASN A 7 -7.38 5.93 12.44
C ASN A 7 -6.99 5.11 13.71
N PRO A 8 -5.70 4.99 14.07
CA PRO A 8 -5.24 4.17 15.19
C PRO A 8 -5.75 4.63 16.57
N ASP A 9 -6.26 5.84 16.70
CA ASP A 9 -6.77 6.36 17.99
C ASP A 9 -8.16 5.81 18.36
N THR A 10 -8.83 5.16 17.42
CA THR A 10 -10.15 4.52 17.64
C THR A 10 -10.00 3.04 17.92
N ARG A 11 -10.09 2.65 19.19
CA ARG A 11 -10.08 1.25 19.64
C ARG A 11 -11.35 0.46 19.28
N ASP A 12 -12.40 1.14 18.81
CA ASP A 12 -13.63 0.50 18.36
C ASP A 12 -13.58 0.16 16.87
N LEU A 13 -13.05 -1.03 16.57
CA LEU A 13 -13.17 -1.60 15.23
C LEU A 13 -14.64 -1.94 14.95
N THR A 14 -15.17 -1.42 13.86
CA THR A 14 -16.46 -1.82 13.30
C THR A 14 -16.47 -3.32 12.99
N LYS A 15 -17.68 -3.90 12.91
CA LYS A 15 -17.86 -5.32 12.54
C LYS A 15 -17.15 -5.68 11.22
N HIS A 16 -17.11 -4.75 10.27
CA HIS A 16 -16.49 -4.96 8.97
C HIS A 16 -14.95 -4.98 9.06
N GLU A 17 -14.36 -4.04 9.79
CA GLU A 17 -12.90 -4.03 10.00
C GLU A 17 -12.43 -5.28 10.73
N ARG A 18 -13.19 -5.77 11.70
CA ARG A 18 -12.87 -7.03 12.37
C ARG A 18 -12.86 -8.21 11.39
N ALA A 19 -13.88 -8.32 10.54
CA ALA A 19 -13.94 -9.38 9.53
C ALA A 19 -12.78 -9.29 8.53
N TYR A 20 -12.38 -8.07 8.14
CA TYR A 20 -11.23 -7.87 7.26
C TYR A 20 -9.90 -8.22 7.95
N CYS A 21 -9.71 -7.86 9.22
CA CYS A 21 -8.54 -8.30 9.99
C CYS A 21 -8.50 -9.83 10.15
N GLU A 22 -9.66 -10.48 10.38
CA GLU A 22 -9.78 -11.94 10.43
C GLU A 22 -9.48 -12.61 9.08
N HIS A 23 -9.88 -11.99 7.98
CA HIS A 23 -9.51 -12.39 6.62
C HIS A 23 -8.00 -12.31 6.40
N LEU A 24 -7.38 -11.17 6.69
CA LEU A 24 -5.94 -10.97 6.50
C LEU A 24 -5.08 -11.92 7.34
N ARG A 25 -5.55 -12.32 8.53
CA ARG A 25 -4.86 -13.30 9.39
C ARG A 25 -4.68 -14.69 8.78
N GLN A 26 -5.41 -15.00 7.71
CA GLN A 26 -5.32 -16.30 7.04
C GLN A 26 -4.12 -16.38 6.08
N PHE A 27 -3.53 -15.25 5.71
CA PHE A 27 -2.43 -15.19 4.73
C PHE A 27 -1.07 -15.19 5.41
N ARG A 28 -0.10 -15.91 4.81
CA ARG A 28 1.29 -15.93 5.28
C ARG A 28 1.97 -14.59 4.96
N LYS A 29 2.48 -13.90 5.98
CA LYS A 29 3.09 -12.56 5.82
C LYS A 29 4.50 -12.57 5.24
N ASN A 30 5.21 -13.69 5.38
CA ASN A 30 6.60 -13.84 4.94
C ASN A 30 6.78 -13.81 3.42
N CYS A 31 5.75 -14.12 2.62
CA CYS A 31 5.85 -14.16 1.17
C CYS A 31 5.80 -12.78 0.49
N ASN A 32 5.47 -11.70 1.21
CA ASN A 32 5.39 -10.33 0.67
C ASN A 32 5.57 -9.31 1.79
N THR A 33 6.74 -9.30 2.45
CA THR A 33 6.96 -8.52 3.68
C THR A 33 6.66 -7.03 3.51
N ASP A 34 6.99 -6.45 2.35
CA ASP A 34 6.75 -5.03 2.09
C ASP A 34 5.28 -4.69 1.88
N LEU A 35 4.49 -5.62 1.31
CA LEU A 35 3.03 -5.46 1.26
C LEU A 35 2.47 -5.28 2.66
N TRP A 36 2.89 -6.13 3.59
CA TRP A 36 2.44 -6.08 4.98
C TRP A 36 3.02 -4.88 5.74
N LYS A 37 4.29 -4.53 5.50
CA LYS A 37 4.95 -3.38 6.14
C LYS A 37 4.30 -2.06 5.78
N PHE A 38 3.99 -1.87 4.49
CA PHE A 38 3.64 -0.56 3.93
C PHE A 38 2.15 -0.36 3.64
N PHE A 39 1.44 -1.37 3.13
CA PHE A 39 0.04 -1.21 2.68
C PHE A 39 -1.01 -1.65 3.72
N VAL A 40 -0.60 -2.23 4.84
CA VAL A 40 -1.52 -2.52 5.96
C VAL A 40 -1.88 -1.27 6.75
N TRP A 41 -1.00 -0.26 6.74
CA TRP A 41 -1.18 1.00 7.45
C TRP A 41 -1.56 2.12 6.50
N ASP A 42 -2.29 3.09 7.04
CA ASP A 42 -2.83 4.20 6.26
C ASP A 42 -1.76 5.20 5.81
N PHE A 43 -0.56 5.13 6.37
CA PHE A 43 0.45 6.15 6.16
C PHE A 43 0.91 6.27 4.70
N PHE A 44 0.94 5.17 3.95
CA PHE A 44 1.21 5.16 2.51
C PHE A 44 0.04 5.68 1.67
N HIS A 45 -1.17 5.67 2.22
CA HIS A 45 -2.40 6.02 1.52
C HIS A 45 -2.70 7.52 1.56
N ASP A 46 -2.18 8.27 2.53
CA ASP A 46 -2.34 9.73 2.55
C ASP A 46 -1.48 10.44 1.48
N GLY A 47 -0.64 9.67 0.79
CA GLY A 47 0.28 10.14 -0.22
C GLY A 47 -0.30 10.30 -1.63
N PRO A 48 0.10 11.32 -2.39
CA PRO A 48 -0.22 11.38 -3.81
C PRO A 48 0.60 10.35 -4.60
N ILE A 49 -0.09 9.58 -5.45
CA ILE A 49 0.53 8.74 -6.48
C ILE A 49 1.02 9.66 -7.60
N LYS A 50 2.33 9.63 -7.83
CA LYS A 50 3.03 10.39 -8.87
C LYS A 50 2.96 9.73 -10.22
N SER A 51 3.06 8.40 -10.26
CA SER A 51 3.04 7.65 -11.51
C SER A 51 2.69 6.19 -11.28
N ILE A 52 2.00 5.61 -12.25
CA ILE A 52 1.78 4.18 -12.38
C ILE A 52 2.29 3.79 -13.77
N LYS A 53 3.20 2.82 -13.86
CA LYS A 53 3.83 2.43 -15.12
C LYS A 53 3.95 0.92 -15.22
N MET A 54 3.40 0.35 -16.29
CA MET A 54 3.73 -1.01 -16.72
C MET A 54 5.08 -1.00 -17.44
N CYS A 55 5.99 -1.87 -17.01
CA CYS A 55 7.30 -2.08 -17.63
C CYS A 55 7.19 -2.81 -18.97
N ALA A 56 8.27 -2.78 -19.75
CA ALA A 56 8.31 -3.38 -21.09
C ALA A 56 8.19 -4.91 -21.08
N ASP A 57 8.48 -5.56 -19.94
CA ASP A 57 8.29 -7.00 -19.74
C ASP A 57 6.82 -7.40 -19.61
N LEU A 58 5.90 -6.43 -19.46
CA LEU A 58 4.46 -6.62 -19.22
C LEU A 58 4.14 -7.44 -17.96
N LYS A 59 5.12 -7.60 -17.07
CA LYS A 59 5.03 -8.37 -15.83
C LYS A 59 5.41 -7.56 -14.60
N THR A 60 5.95 -6.36 -14.80
CA THR A 60 6.33 -5.48 -13.71
C THR A 60 5.54 -4.18 -13.76
N VAL A 61 4.93 -3.81 -12.63
CA VAL A 61 4.25 -2.53 -12.46
C VAL A 61 5.00 -1.71 -11.43
N LEU A 62 5.33 -0.47 -11.79
CA LEU A 62 5.95 0.51 -10.91
C LEU A 62 4.90 1.53 -10.48
N VAL A 63 4.73 1.70 -9.18
CA VAL A 63 3.92 2.76 -8.58
C VAL A 63 4.85 3.66 -7.78
N ARG A 64 4.83 4.96 -8.07
CA ARG A 64 5.58 5.96 -7.29
C ARG A 64 4.61 6.84 -6.52
N LEU A 65 4.90 7.07 -5.25
CA LEU A 65 4.07 7.90 -4.35
C LEU A 65 4.96 8.69 -3.39
N ASP A 66 4.44 9.81 -2.89
CA ASP A 66 5.05 10.53 -1.77
C ASP A 66 4.27 10.21 -0.50
N CYS A 67 4.92 9.83 0.58
CA CYS A 67 4.30 9.59 1.87
C CYS A 67 4.56 10.77 2.82
N PRO A 68 3.52 11.54 3.22
CA PRO A 68 3.69 12.74 4.05
C PRO A 68 3.75 12.45 5.56
N ASN A 69 3.69 11.20 5.99
CA ASN A 69 3.33 10.85 7.37
C ASN A 69 4.50 10.50 8.29
N VAL A 70 5.75 10.75 7.88
CA VAL A 70 6.89 10.58 8.77
C VAL A 70 6.96 11.79 9.71
N LYS A 71 6.77 11.59 11.01
CA LYS A 71 6.86 12.69 11.98
C LYS A 71 8.29 12.86 12.45
N ARG A 72 8.80 14.09 12.46
CA ARG A 72 10.07 14.48 13.07
C ARG A 72 9.81 15.23 14.37
N LEU A 73 10.17 14.64 15.49
CA LEU A 73 10.04 15.18 16.84
C LEU A 73 11.05 16.30 17.08
N LYS A 74 10.57 17.43 17.58
CA LYS A 74 11.36 18.59 18.01
C LYS A 74 11.56 18.55 19.52
N SER A 75 12.59 19.26 20.00
CA SER A 75 13.05 19.26 21.40
C SER A 75 12.05 19.79 22.44
N LYS A 76 10.86 20.28 22.03
CA LYS A 76 9.81 20.79 22.92
C LYS A 76 8.50 19.96 22.88
N GLY A 77 8.54 18.74 22.35
CA GLY A 77 7.36 17.90 22.17
C GLY A 77 6.47 18.30 20.98
N ASP A 78 6.93 19.26 20.18
CA ASP A 78 6.34 19.62 18.88
C ASP A 78 6.86 18.66 17.80
N TYR A 79 6.17 18.55 16.67
CA TYR A 79 6.60 17.72 15.54
C TYR A 79 6.30 18.39 14.21
N GLU A 80 6.95 17.92 13.16
CA GLU A 80 6.58 18.26 11.79
C GLU A 80 6.56 17.03 10.90
N TYR A 81 5.78 17.10 9.84
CA TYR A 81 5.69 16.06 8.84
C TYR A 81 6.81 16.21 7.81
N VAL A 82 7.36 15.07 7.41
CA VAL A 82 8.39 14.94 6.38
C VAL A 82 7.83 14.05 5.28
N ASP A 83 7.87 14.58 4.05
CA ASP A 83 7.49 13.83 2.86
C ASP A 83 8.64 12.89 2.45
N VAL A 84 8.33 11.61 2.26
CA VAL A 84 9.28 10.61 1.78
C VAL A 84 8.72 9.96 0.51
N GLY A 85 9.46 10.08 -0.59
CA GLY A 85 9.12 9.40 -1.85
C GLY A 85 9.40 7.91 -1.77
N PHE A 86 8.53 7.10 -2.36
CA PHE A 86 8.70 5.65 -2.48
C PHE A 86 8.42 5.18 -3.91
N THR A 87 9.17 4.16 -4.31
CA THR A 87 8.93 3.38 -5.51
C THR A 87 8.53 1.95 -5.11
N CYS A 88 7.28 1.62 -5.38
CA CYS A 88 6.71 0.28 -5.23
C CYS A 88 6.88 -0.49 -6.55
N THR A 89 7.58 -1.61 -6.51
CA THR A 89 7.80 -2.50 -7.64
C THR A 89 7.01 -3.79 -7.41
N PHE A 90 5.97 -3.98 -8.20
CA PHE A 90 5.17 -5.20 -8.24
C PHE A 90 5.72 -6.09 -9.36
N GLU A 91 6.17 -7.29 -9.04
CA GLU A 91 6.77 -8.25 -9.98
C GLU A 91 5.87 -9.47 -10.18
N ASP A 92 6.08 -10.14 -11.32
CA ASP A 92 5.27 -11.27 -11.79
C ASP A 92 3.77 -11.00 -11.79
N VAL A 93 3.40 -9.77 -12.18
CA VAL A 93 2.02 -9.31 -12.29
C VAL A 93 1.26 -10.17 -13.29
N ARG A 94 0.21 -10.84 -12.82
CA ARG A 94 -0.72 -11.65 -13.62
C ARG A 94 -1.95 -10.87 -14.05
N ILE A 95 -2.37 -9.92 -13.22
CA ILE A 95 -3.51 -9.05 -13.49
C ILE A 95 -3.11 -7.62 -13.16
N PHE A 96 -3.31 -6.74 -14.13
CA PHE A 96 -3.27 -5.31 -13.94
C PHE A 96 -4.45 -4.67 -14.67
N THR A 97 -5.44 -4.22 -13.90
CA THR A 97 -6.63 -3.58 -14.44
C THR A 97 -6.72 -2.16 -13.90
N VAL A 98 -6.97 -1.21 -14.79
CA VAL A 98 -7.29 0.18 -14.44
C VAL A 98 -8.63 0.54 -15.08
N ARG A 99 -9.59 0.95 -14.26
CA ARG A 99 -10.90 1.44 -14.69
C ARG A 99 -11.11 2.84 -14.17
N SER A 100 -11.60 3.75 -15.01
CA SER A 100 -11.94 5.10 -14.60
C SER A 100 -13.45 5.30 -14.71
N GLU A 101 -14.06 5.71 -13.60
CA GLU A 101 -15.41 6.28 -13.58
C GLU A 101 -15.24 7.80 -13.70
N ALA A 102 -15.22 8.30 -14.94
CA ALA A 102 -15.26 9.73 -15.17
C ALA A 102 -16.73 10.21 -15.09
N PRO A 103 -17.04 11.31 -14.39
CA PRO A 103 -18.27 12.04 -14.68
C PRO A 103 -18.21 12.51 -16.14
N ASP A 104 -19.38 12.69 -16.77
CA ASP A 104 -19.62 12.93 -18.21
C ASP A 104 -19.03 14.26 -18.77
N ARG A 105 -17.96 14.78 -18.18
CA ARG A 105 -17.32 16.04 -18.52
C ARG A 105 -15.87 15.78 -18.94
N SER A 106 -15.60 16.18 -20.19
CA SER A 106 -14.31 16.12 -20.88
C SER A 106 -13.26 17.08 -20.30
N SER A 107 -13.01 17.06 -19.00
CA SER A 107 -11.83 17.74 -18.43
C SER A 107 -10.63 16.80 -18.53
N ASP A 108 -9.55 17.29 -19.11
CA ASP A 108 -8.27 16.58 -19.21
C ASP A 108 -7.84 16.05 -17.83
N VAL A 109 -7.88 14.73 -17.64
CA VAL A 109 -7.45 14.01 -16.43
C VAL A 109 -5.93 14.12 -16.19
N ARG A 110 -5.22 14.92 -16.99
CA ARG A 110 -3.76 14.89 -17.12
C ARG A 110 -2.98 15.72 -16.09
N GLU A 111 -3.65 16.47 -15.22
CA GLU A 111 -2.95 17.42 -14.32
C GLU A 111 -3.17 17.19 -12.81
N ASN A 112 -4.06 16.28 -12.40
CA ASN A 112 -4.31 16.07 -10.98
C ASN A 112 -3.59 14.82 -10.47
N PRO A 113 -2.74 14.92 -9.42
CA PRO A 113 -2.16 13.75 -8.78
C PRO A 113 -3.28 12.87 -8.22
N ALA A 114 -3.17 11.56 -8.44
CA ALA A 114 -4.13 10.61 -7.89
C ALA A 114 -3.84 10.42 -6.39
N VAL A 115 -4.86 10.43 -5.55
CA VAL A 115 -4.75 10.17 -4.10
C VAL A 115 -5.55 8.92 -3.73
N PHE A 116 -5.14 8.18 -2.70
CA PHE A 116 -5.89 7.01 -2.28
C PHE A 116 -7.21 7.41 -1.61
N LEU A 117 -8.25 6.61 -1.86
CA LEU A 117 -9.53 6.63 -1.14
C LEU A 117 -9.69 5.39 -0.27
N ASP A 118 -9.27 4.24 -0.77
CA ASP A 118 -9.14 2.97 -0.04
C ASP A 118 -8.19 2.02 -0.77
N ALA A 119 -7.69 1.04 -0.01
CA ALA A 119 -6.95 -0.09 -0.53
C ALA A 119 -7.34 -1.36 0.24
N GLU A 120 -7.39 -2.48 -0.47
CA GLU A 120 -7.69 -3.79 0.09
C GLU A 120 -6.63 -4.80 -0.38
N ILE A 121 -6.09 -5.54 0.57
CA ILE A 121 -5.12 -6.62 0.37
C ILE A 121 -5.88 -7.94 0.31
N ASN A 122 -5.55 -8.76 -0.68
CA ASN A 122 -6.04 -10.14 -0.81
C ASN A 122 -7.57 -10.27 -0.84
N SER A 123 -8.29 -9.27 -1.34
CA SER A 123 -9.75 -9.30 -1.52
C SER A 123 -10.19 -9.40 -2.99
N SER A 124 -9.24 -9.43 -3.94
CA SER A 124 -9.57 -9.64 -5.36
C SER A 124 -10.15 -11.04 -5.56
N PRO A 125 -11.34 -11.18 -6.19
CA PRO A 125 -11.88 -12.46 -6.60
C PRO A 125 -11.00 -13.18 -7.63
N ALA A 126 -10.13 -12.45 -8.33
CA ALA A 126 -9.23 -13.06 -9.29
C ALA A 126 -8.13 -13.88 -8.63
N LEU A 127 -7.87 -13.66 -7.33
CA LEU A 127 -6.88 -14.41 -6.57
C LEU A 127 -7.22 -15.91 -6.49
N ASP A 128 -8.51 -16.27 -6.44
CA ASP A 128 -9.01 -17.66 -6.41
C ASP A 128 -8.50 -18.49 -7.61
N GLY A 129 -8.18 -17.83 -8.73
CA GLY A 129 -7.63 -18.49 -9.93
C GLY A 129 -6.13 -18.78 -9.86
N PHE A 130 -5.44 -18.30 -8.82
CA PHE A 130 -3.99 -18.41 -8.63
C PHE A 130 -3.64 -19.11 -7.31
N ASP A 131 -4.60 -19.85 -6.73
CA ASP A 131 -4.36 -20.62 -5.52
C ASP A 131 -3.18 -21.60 -5.72
N PRO A 132 -2.23 -21.63 -4.78
CA PRO A 132 -1.10 -22.54 -4.86
C PRO A 132 -1.63 -23.98 -4.85
N GLN A 133 -1.23 -24.79 -5.83
CA GLN A 133 -1.67 -26.19 -5.92
C GLN A 133 -1.04 -27.08 -4.82
N ASP A 134 -0.05 -26.55 -4.09
CA ASP A 134 0.68 -27.22 -3.01
C ASP A 134 1.01 -26.21 -1.91
N ASP A 135 0.96 -26.62 -0.63
CA ASP A 135 1.34 -25.81 0.54
C ASP A 135 2.83 -25.37 0.54
N ASN A 136 3.63 -25.98 -0.35
CA ASN A 136 5.03 -25.69 -0.61
C ASN A 136 5.28 -24.87 -1.89
N ASP A 137 4.23 -24.42 -2.60
CA ASP A 137 4.41 -23.63 -3.80
C ASP A 137 5.05 -22.27 -3.45
N PRO A 138 6.26 -21.98 -3.95
CA PRO A 138 6.96 -20.73 -3.65
C PRO A 138 6.29 -19.50 -4.29
N GLU A 139 5.39 -19.66 -5.26
CA GLU A 139 4.72 -18.55 -5.96
C GLU A 139 3.34 -18.23 -5.37
N SER A 140 3.28 -17.94 -4.06
CA SER A 140 2.04 -17.41 -3.48
C SER A 140 1.77 -16.01 -4.05
N HIS A 141 0.66 -15.86 -4.78
CA HIS A 141 0.24 -14.57 -5.29
C HIS A 141 -0.47 -13.77 -4.18
N ALA A 142 -0.35 -12.46 -4.25
CA ALA A 142 -1.12 -11.50 -3.46
C ALA A 142 -1.94 -10.62 -4.41
N SER A 143 -2.97 -9.97 -3.87
CA SER A 143 -3.68 -8.93 -4.59
C SER A 143 -3.73 -7.63 -3.83
N LEU A 144 -3.76 -6.53 -4.58
CA LEU A 144 -3.97 -5.19 -4.08
C LEU A 144 -5.03 -4.52 -4.95
N LEU A 145 -6.19 -4.26 -4.35
CA LEU A 145 -7.23 -3.41 -4.91
C LEU A 145 -7.05 -2.00 -4.35
N MET A 146 -7.12 -1.00 -5.20
CA MET A 146 -7.02 0.40 -4.82
C MET A 146 -8.14 1.20 -5.48
N ARG A 147 -8.77 2.06 -4.69
CA ARG A 147 -9.62 3.12 -5.19
C ARG A 147 -8.91 4.43 -5.01
N LEU A 148 -8.80 5.19 -6.09
CA LEU A 148 -8.08 6.46 -6.15
C LEU A 148 -9.01 7.57 -6.61
N LEU A 149 -8.71 8.80 -6.21
CA LEU A 149 -9.34 10.02 -6.71
C LEU A 149 -8.34 10.82 -7.53
N ALA A 150 -8.66 11.12 -8.78
CA ALA A 150 -7.85 11.98 -9.65
C ALA A 150 -8.75 13.09 -10.23
N GLY A 151 -8.66 14.28 -9.65
CA GLY A 151 -9.63 15.35 -9.91
C GLY A 151 -11.04 14.92 -9.50
N ASP A 152 -11.97 14.91 -10.47
CA ASP A 152 -13.36 14.47 -10.25
C ASP A 152 -13.60 12.99 -10.64
N SER A 153 -12.56 12.28 -11.08
CA SER A 153 -12.68 10.88 -11.53
C SER A 153 -12.28 9.91 -10.42
N THR A 154 -13.08 8.85 -10.25
CA THR A 154 -12.69 7.72 -9.41
C THR A 154 -11.99 6.68 -10.27
N ILE A 155 -10.76 6.34 -9.91
CA ILE A 155 -9.97 5.30 -10.58
C ILE A 155 -9.96 4.06 -9.69
N TRP A 156 -10.30 2.92 -10.28
CA TRP A 156 -10.17 1.61 -9.67
C TRP A 156 -8.98 0.88 -10.27
N MET A 157 -8.06 0.46 -9.42
CA MET A 157 -6.88 -0.30 -9.80
C MET A 157 -6.89 -1.66 -9.11
N GLU A 158 -6.62 -2.71 -9.87
CA GLU A 158 -6.49 -4.08 -9.38
C GLU A 158 -5.17 -4.66 -9.85
N LEU A 159 -4.40 -5.19 -8.90
CA LEU A 159 -3.13 -5.88 -9.12
C LEU A 159 -3.22 -7.29 -8.52
N VAL A 160 -2.79 -8.29 -9.28
CA VAL A 160 -2.45 -9.64 -8.76
C VAL A 160 -1.01 -9.91 -9.14
N PHE A 161 -0.15 -10.18 -8.16
CA PHE A 161 1.31 -10.20 -8.29
C PHE A 161 1.92 -11.22 -7.34
N SER A 162 3.16 -11.65 -7.58
CA SER A 162 3.85 -12.60 -6.70
C SER A 162 4.75 -11.89 -5.70
N GLN A 163 5.36 -10.76 -6.07
CA GLN A 163 6.28 -10.02 -5.21
C GLN A 163 6.02 -8.52 -5.24
N LEU A 164 6.16 -7.88 -4.08
CA LEU A 164 6.21 -6.43 -3.92
C LEU A 164 7.48 -6.05 -3.18
N ASN A 165 8.22 -5.11 -3.77
CA ASN A 165 9.37 -4.45 -3.17
C ASN A 165 9.12 -2.94 -3.08
N VAL A 166 9.32 -2.34 -1.91
CA VAL A 166 9.09 -0.93 -1.64
C VAL A 166 10.39 -0.27 -1.22
N ILE A 167 10.91 0.60 -2.08
CA ILE A 167 12.17 1.29 -1.85
C ILE A 167 11.90 2.79 -1.73
N ALA A 168 12.39 3.42 -0.67
CA ALA A 168 12.40 4.88 -0.55
C ALA A 168 13.29 5.49 -1.64
N ASP A 169 12.89 6.62 -2.20
CA ASP A 169 13.67 7.33 -3.22
C ASP A 169 15.07 7.75 -2.68
N GLU A 170 15.18 7.94 -1.36
CA GLU A 170 16.46 8.08 -0.64
C GLU A 170 16.63 6.98 0.44
N PRO A 171 17.09 5.76 0.07
CA PRO A 171 17.09 4.60 0.97
C PRO A 171 17.92 4.82 2.25
N THR A 172 19.09 5.44 2.12
CA THR A 172 19.98 5.71 3.27
C THR A 172 19.37 6.72 4.23
N ALA A 173 18.75 7.78 3.72
CA ALA A 173 18.09 8.77 4.56
C ALA A 173 16.90 8.16 5.31
N PHE A 174 16.09 7.35 4.61
CA PHE A 174 14.96 6.67 5.21
C PHE A 174 15.38 5.66 6.30
N ALA A 175 16.40 4.83 6.04
CA ALA A 175 16.92 3.91 7.05
C ALA A 175 17.44 4.64 8.31
N LEU A 176 18.07 5.80 8.13
CA LEU A 176 18.47 6.65 9.26
C LEU A 176 17.25 7.15 10.04
N MET A 177 16.18 7.58 9.36
CA MET A 177 14.93 7.98 10.01
C MET A 177 14.30 6.82 10.79
N GLU A 178 14.23 5.61 10.22
CA GLU A 178 13.68 4.43 10.92
C GLU A 178 14.44 4.09 12.21
N SER A 179 15.75 4.34 12.24
CA SER A 179 16.61 4.05 13.40
C SER A 179 16.69 5.15 14.44
N ASP A 180 16.23 6.37 14.12
CA ASP A 180 16.42 7.55 14.95
C ASP A 180 15.16 7.82 15.81
N PRO A 181 15.27 7.85 17.15
CA PRO A 181 14.12 8.06 18.04
C PRO A 181 13.46 9.44 17.91
N ARG A 182 14.08 10.36 17.15
CA ARG A 182 13.48 11.64 16.79
C ARG A 182 12.49 11.52 15.64
N PHE A 183 12.34 10.35 15.03
CA PHE A 183 11.38 10.11 13.96
C PHE A 183 10.37 9.04 14.38
N GLU A 184 9.11 9.26 14.02
CA GLU A 184 8.03 8.27 14.14
C GLU A 184 7.64 7.86 12.72
N VAL A 185 8.02 6.65 12.34
CA VAL A 185 7.70 6.04 11.04
C VAL A 185 6.60 5.00 11.26
N PRO A 186 5.35 5.28 10.84
CA PRO A 186 4.18 4.44 11.16
C PRO A 186 4.07 3.19 10.25
N THR A 187 5.14 2.38 10.18
CA THR A 187 5.16 1.10 9.44
C THR A 187 4.65 -0.05 10.30
N TYR A 188 4.16 -1.13 9.67
CA TYR A 188 3.86 -2.37 10.41
C TYR A 188 5.19 -3.00 10.84
N PRO A 189 5.38 -3.27 12.15
CA PRO A 189 6.61 -3.91 12.63
C PRO A 189 6.75 -5.28 11.97
N SER A 190 7.96 -5.62 11.53
CA SER A 190 8.18 -6.95 10.96
C SER A 190 7.99 -7.99 12.08
N GLU A 191 7.57 -9.22 11.77
CA GLU A 191 7.38 -10.27 12.81
C GLU A 191 8.68 -10.58 13.61
N LYS A 192 9.84 -10.15 13.12
CA LYS A 192 11.11 -10.20 13.88
C LYS A 192 11.15 -9.21 15.04
N ASP A 193 10.42 -8.10 14.94
CA ASP A 193 10.32 -7.06 15.97
C ASP A 193 9.27 -7.43 17.04
N GLU A 194 8.28 -8.28 16.71
CA GLU A 194 7.30 -8.80 17.68
C GLU A 194 7.91 -9.82 18.67
N GLN A 195 9.10 -10.37 18.39
CA GLN A 195 9.80 -11.33 19.29
C GLN A 195 10.82 -10.66 20.23
N ALA A 196 10.95 -9.34 20.17
CA ALA A 196 11.92 -8.57 20.96
C ALA A 196 11.35 -7.96 22.25
N ASP A 197 10.06 -8.14 22.54
CA ASP A 197 9.37 -7.68 23.75
C ASP A 197 8.90 -8.83 24.66
#